data_AF-A0A498G0P1-F1
#
_entry.id   AF-A0A498G0P1-F1
#
_cell.length_a   1.000
_cell.length_b   1.000
_cell.length_c   1.000
_cell.angle_alpha   90.00
_cell.angle_beta   90.00
_cell.angle_gamma   90.00
#
_symmetry.space_group_name_H-M   'P 1'
#
loop_
_entity.id
_entity.type
_entity.pdbx_description
1 polymer ?
#
loop_
_entity_poly.entity_id
_entity_poly.type
_entity_poly.pdbx_seq_one_letter_code
_entity_poly.pdbx_strand_id
1 'polypeptide(L)' 'DDVVGLEHLKYIHLNDSKHECGTNKDEHAHIGEGHIGEAGMERILNHPDLVDVPLALETPTEDGKSFAWNIDRVRELRHD' A
#
# COMPACT_ATOMS: atom_id res chain seq x y z
N ASP A 1 2.10 -13.09 -15.01
CA ASP A 1 1.11 -12.83 -16.08
C ASP A 1 0.27 -14.03 -16.49
N ASP A 2 0.77 -15.26 -16.46
CA ASP A 2 0.15 -16.40 -17.19
C ASP A 2 -1.27 -16.86 -16.74
N VAL A 3 -1.80 -16.35 -15.63
CA VAL A 3 -3.13 -16.74 -15.12
C VAL A 3 -4.15 -15.61 -15.22
N VAL A 4 -3.79 -14.42 -14.74
CA VAL A 4 -4.68 -13.25 -14.75
C VAL A 4 -4.15 -12.12 -15.63
N GLY A 5 -2.83 -11.94 -15.73
CA GLY A 5 -2.20 -10.86 -16.48
C GLY A 5 -2.27 -9.48 -15.80
N LEU A 6 -1.14 -8.75 -15.74
CA LEU A 6 -1.11 -7.37 -15.22
C LEU A 6 -1.95 -6.38 -16.05
N GLU A 7 -2.21 -6.66 -17.32
CA GLU A 7 -3.10 -5.86 -18.17
C GLU A 7 -4.54 -5.77 -17.64
N HIS A 8 -4.92 -6.72 -16.80
CA HIS A 8 -6.22 -6.76 -16.12
C HIS A 8 -6.22 -5.98 -14.80
N LEU A 9 -5.06 -5.62 -14.24
CA LEU A 9 -4.95 -4.83 -13.02
C LEU A 9 -5.35 -3.39 -13.29
N LYS A 10 -6.43 -2.91 -12.65
CA LYS A 10 -6.98 -1.56 -12.86
C LYS A 10 -6.75 -0.61 -11.70
N TYR A 11 -6.54 -1.11 -10.50
CA TYR A 11 -6.23 -0.32 -9.31
C TYR A 11 -5.63 -1.23 -8.24
N ILE A 12 -4.99 -0.63 -7.23
CA ILE A 12 -4.51 -1.31 -6.02
C ILE A 12 -5.10 -0.60 -4.80
N HIS A 13 -5.65 -1.36 -3.86
CA HIS A 13 -5.83 -0.88 -2.49
C HIS A 13 -4.50 -1.03 -1.77
N LEU A 14 -3.83 0.09 -1.52
CA LEU A 14 -2.52 0.11 -0.89
C LEU A 14 -2.71 0.34 0.61
N ASN A 15 -2.59 -0.75 1.38
CA ASN A 15 -2.74 -0.74 2.82
C ASN A 15 -1.58 -1.49 3.46
N ASP A 16 -1.10 -1.02 4.61
CA ASP A 16 -0.24 -1.84 5.47
C ASP A 16 -1.11 -2.79 6.32
N SER A 17 -0.49 -3.77 6.97
CA SER A 17 -1.17 -4.76 7.80
C SER A 17 -0.80 -4.57 9.27
N LYS A 18 -1.81 -4.56 10.15
CA LYS A 18 -1.59 -4.64 11.61
C LYS A 18 -1.05 -6.00 12.06
N HIS A 19 -1.04 -7.01 11.19
CA HIS A 19 -0.70 -8.40 11.53
C HIS A 19 0.33 -9.01 10.57
N GLU A 20 1.05 -10.01 11.06
CA GLU A 20 1.99 -10.81 10.27
C GLU A 20 1.31 -11.54 9.09
N CYS A 21 2.12 -11.90 8.08
CA CYS A 21 1.67 -12.64 6.91
C CYS A 21 1.07 -14.01 7.30
N GLY A 22 -0.05 -14.37 6.66
CA GLY A 22 -0.71 -15.66 6.87
C GLY A 22 -1.67 -15.73 8.06
N THR A 23 -1.91 -14.61 8.76
CA THR A 23 -2.84 -14.55 9.91
C THR A 23 -4.32 -14.55 9.52
N ASN A 24 -4.66 -14.27 8.25
CA ASN A 24 -6.03 -14.13 7.74
C ASN A 24 -6.87 -13.05 8.46
N LYS A 25 -6.21 -12.06 9.05
CA LYS A 25 -6.87 -10.89 9.62
C LYS A 25 -6.82 -9.74 8.61
N ASP A 26 -7.96 -9.09 8.45
CA ASP A 26 -8.16 -7.99 7.52
C ASP A 26 -8.23 -6.67 8.28
N GLU A 27 -7.11 -6.29 8.91
CA GLU A 27 -7.00 -5.05 9.69
C GLU A 27 -5.84 -4.21 9.16
N HIS A 28 -6.18 -3.06 8.59
CA HIS A 28 -5.23 -2.17 7.94
C HIS A 28 -4.45 -1.33 8.95
N ALA A 29 -3.17 -1.14 8.68
CA ALA A 29 -2.30 -0.18 9.37
C ALA A 29 -2.00 1.03 8.47
N HIS A 30 -1.47 2.08 9.07
CA HIS A 30 -0.93 3.21 8.34
C HIS A 30 0.26 2.79 7.47
N ILE A 31 0.46 3.50 6.35
CA ILE A 31 1.49 3.18 5.36
C ILE A 31 2.87 3.16 6.00
N GLY A 32 3.53 1.99 5.97
CA GLY A 32 4.87 1.78 6.48
C GLY A 32 4.95 1.48 7.98
N GLU A 33 3.85 1.57 8.72
CA GLU A 33 3.82 1.35 10.18
C GLU A 33 3.32 -0.04 10.59
N GLY A 34 2.99 -0.89 9.60
CA GLY A 34 2.54 -2.26 9.83
C GLY A 34 3.63 -3.29 9.54
N HIS A 35 3.19 -4.54 9.38
CA HIS A 35 4.06 -5.69 9.14
C HIS A 35 4.52 -5.83 7.68
N ILE A 36 3.86 -5.17 6.72
CA ILE A 36 4.42 -5.05 5.36
C ILE A 36 5.57 -4.05 5.41
N GLY A 37 5.36 -2.93 6.12
CA GLY A 37 6.39 -1.95 6.46
C GLY A 37 6.89 -1.15 5.25
N GLU A 38 7.76 -0.19 5.53
CA GLU A 38 8.24 0.78 4.52
C GLU A 38 8.87 0.10 3.30
N ALA A 39 9.75 -0.88 3.51
CA ALA A 39 10.42 -1.57 2.41
C ALA A 39 9.45 -2.33 1.49
N GLY A 40 8.32 -2.82 2.02
CA GLY A 40 7.27 -3.44 1.21
C GLY A 40 6.49 -2.40 0.41
N MET A 41 6.16 -1.26 1.04
CA MET A 41 5.47 -0.15 0.39
C MET A 41 6.30 0.45 -0.73
N GLU A 42 7.58 0.73 -0.50
CA GLU A 42 8.51 1.25 -1.51
C GLU A 42 8.59 0.33 -2.73
N ARG A 43 8.60 -0.99 -2.54
CA ARG A 43 8.65 -1.94 -3.66
C ARG A 43 7.41 -1.87 -4.54
N ILE A 44 6.22 -1.71 -3.95
CA ILE A 44 4.98 -1.60 -4.73
C ILE A 44 4.89 -0.25 -5.43
N LEU A 45 5.15 0.84 -4.69
CA LEU A 45 5.04 2.22 -5.18
C LEU A 45 5.97 2.52 -6.36
N ASN A 46 7.13 1.85 -6.39
CA ASN A 46 8.18 2.09 -7.38
C ASN A 46 8.37 0.91 -8.34
N HIS A 47 7.46 -0.06 -8.34
CA HIS A 47 7.52 -1.16 -9.31
C HIS A 47 7.27 -0.62 -10.71
N PRO A 48 8.13 -0.90 -11.71
CA PRO A 48 8.01 -0.32 -13.05
C PRO A 48 6.66 -0.62 -13.72
N ASP A 49 6.08 -1.79 -13.47
CA ASP A 49 4.79 -2.17 -14.04
C ASP A 49 3.57 -1.66 -13.25
N LEU A 50 3.77 -1.08 -12.05
CA LEU A 50 2.68 -0.62 -11.17
C LEU A 50 2.65 0.90 -10.98
N VAL A 51 3.69 1.62 -11.41
CA VAL A 51 3.90 3.06 -11.15
C VAL A 51 2.75 3.96 -11.66
N ASP A 52 2.05 3.51 -12.70
CA ASP A 52 0.91 4.20 -13.32
C ASP A 52 -0.44 3.61 -12.89
N VAL A 53 -0.46 2.55 -12.07
CA VAL A 53 -1.69 1.95 -11.57
C VAL A 53 -2.30 2.84 -10.48
N PRO A 54 -3.58 3.22 -10.59
CA PRO A 54 -4.26 3.99 -9.56
C PRO A 54 -4.23 3.30 -8.19
N LEU A 55 -3.96 4.07 -7.15
CA LEU A 55 -3.89 3.60 -5.77
C LEU A 55 -5.03 4.20 -4.94
N ALA A 56 -5.66 3.39 -4.09
CA ALA A 56 -6.59 3.86 -3.06
C ALA A 56 -6.08 3.45 -1.68
N LEU A 57 -6.21 4.35 -0.70
CA LEU A 57 -5.84 4.10 0.69
C LEU A 57 -7.10 3.84 1.50
N GLU A 58 -7.16 2.72 2.21
CA GLU A 58 -8.24 2.33 3.11
C GLU A 58 -7.72 2.23 4.55
N THR A 59 -6.76 3.10 4.88
CA THR A 59 -6.07 3.16 6.17
C THR A 59 -6.98 3.71 7.28
N PRO A 60 -6.76 3.33 8.55
CA PRO A 60 -7.55 3.83 9.67
C PRO A 60 -7.41 5.35 9.88
N THR A 61 -8.31 5.92 10.68
CA THR A 61 -8.19 7.28 11.22
C THR A 61 -8.04 7.16 12.73
N GLU A 62 -6.80 7.12 13.20
CA GLU A 62 -6.43 6.91 14.61
C GLU A 62 -5.13 7.66 14.93
N ASP A 63 -4.84 7.88 16.21
CA ASP A 63 -3.59 8.48 16.70
C ASP A 63 -3.17 9.80 16.02
N GLY A 64 -4.16 10.60 15.61
CA GLY A 64 -3.96 11.88 14.93
C GLY A 64 -3.57 11.77 13.45
N LYS A 65 -3.53 10.56 12.89
CA LYS A 65 -3.26 10.29 11.47
C LYS A 65 -4.55 9.96 10.75
N SER A 66 -4.61 10.36 9.49
CA SER A 66 -5.75 10.12 8.61
C SER A 66 -5.27 9.99 7.15
N PHE A 67 -6.18 10.03 6.19
CA PHE A 67 -5.84 9.93 4.77
C PHE A 67 -4.79 10.95 4.32
N ALA A 68 -4.84 12.20 4.79
CA ALA A 68 -3.88 13.22 4.40
C ALA A 68 -2.43 12.81 4.76
N TRP A 69 -2.24 12.32 5.99
CA TRP A 69 -0.94 11.83 6.45
C TRP A 69 -0.45 10.64 5.62
N ASN A 70 -1.34 9.67 5.32
CA ASN A 70 -0.96 8.49 4.54
C ASN A 70 -0.65 8.83 3.08
N ILE A 71 -1.35 9.82 2.49
CA ILE A 71 -1.05 10.34 1.15
C ILE A 71 0.35 10.96 1.12
N ASP A 72 0.69 11.75 2.13
CA ASP A 72 2.03 12.36 2.22
C ASP A 72 3.11 11.29 2.43
N ARG A 73 2.85 10.28 3.26
CA ARG A 73 3.77 9.13 3.41
C ARG A 73 3.98 8.37 2.11
N VAL A 74 2.93 8.14 1.32
CA VAL A 74 3.04 7.52 -0.01
C VAL A 74 3.91 8.36 -0.94
N ARG A 75 3.78 9.70 -0.91
CA ARG A 75 4.61 10.60 -1.72
C ARG A 75 6.07 10.56 -1.30
N GLU A 76 6.35 10.47 0.00
CA GLU A 76 7.71 10.35 0.52
C GLU A 76 8.41 9.04 0.10
N LEU A 77 7.65 7.94 0.03
CA LEU A 77 8.16 6.61 -0.34
C LEU A 77 8.21 6.38 -1.86
N ARG A 78 7.67 7.30 -2.67
CA ARG A 78 7.72 7.25 -4.12
C ARG A 78 8.95 8.02 -4.61
N HIS A 79 9.70 7.41 -5.51
CA HIS A 79 10.87 7.99 -6.14
C HIS A 79 10.44 8.77 -7.38
N ASP A 80 11.12 9.88 -7.66
CA ASP A 80 10.89 10.73 -8.85
C ASP A 80 11.29 10.04 -10.17
#